data_AF-A0A1C5EQU5-F1
#
_entry.id   AF-A0A1C5EQU5-F1
#
_cell.length_a   1.000
_cell.length_b   1.000
_cell.length_c   1.000
_cell.angle_alpha   90.00
_cell.angle_beta   90.00
_cell.angle_gamma   90.00
#
_symmetry.space_group_name_H-M   'P 1'
#
loop_
_entity.id
_entity.type
_entity.pdbx_description
1 polymer ?
#
loop_
_entity_poly.entity_id
_entity_poly.type
_entity_poly.pdbx_seq_one_letter_code
_entity_poly.pdbx_strand_id
1 'polypeptide(L)'
;MNTAEDLAALDAALTVRRAAGAGGDAEFVDVVIALRRAVVVAAHNPVLPDLFGEFAPALRQGLIDLVELFGLRREDPHHGDAGHDALVRAVVADDAESAGRAAQTELESTPARLRAAWFRWTPACPSRCPRRPVMVRRVRRKNADESPTAPAARCPVHLPAGGRA
;
A
#
# COMPACT_ATOMS: atom_id res chain seq x y z
N MET A 1 -28.39 4.54 -9.84
CA MET A 1 -28.54 5.58 -10.87
C MET A 1 -27.90 6.84 -10.34
N ASN A 2 -26.77 7.23 -10.94
CA ASN A 2 -26.04 8.44 -10.56
C ASN A 2 -26.84 9.68 -10.98
N THR A 3 -26.90 10.67 -10.10
CA THR A 3 -27.52 11.97 -10.39
C THR A 3 -26.55 12.88 -11.14
N ALA A 4 -27.06 13.97 -11.73
CA ALA A 4 -26.21 14.99 -12.34
C ALA A 4 -25.22 15.61 -11.34
N GLU A 5 -25.59 15.68 -10.06
CA GLU A 5 -24.72 16.15 -8.99
C GLU A 5 -23.55 15.19 -8.74
N ASP A 6 -23.81 13.87 -8.72
CA ASP A 6 -22.75 12.86 -8.57
C ASP A 6 -21.76 12.92 -9.72
N LEU A 7 -22.25 13.04 -10.96
CA LEU A 7 -21.39 13.12 -12.14
C LEU A 7 -20.54 14.38 -12.14
N ALA A 8 -21.10 15.52 -11.75
CA ALA A 8 -20.35 16.77 -11.61
C ALA A 8 -19.30 16.69 -10.49
N ALA A 9 -19.62 16.07 -9.36
CA ALA A 9 -18.68 15.87 -8.26
C ALA A 9 -17.51 14.95 -8.66
N LEU A 10 -17.79 13.87 -9.40
CA LEU A 10 -16.75 12.96 -9.92
C LEU A 10 -15.82 13.64 -10.93
N ASP A 11 -16.39 14.40 -11.88
CA ASP A 11 -15.61 15.13 -12.88
C ASP A 11 -14.73 16.21 -12.24
N ALA A 12 -15.29 16.97 -11.28
CA ALA A 12 -14.54 17.96 -10.52
C ALA A 12 -13.40 17.32 -9.72
N ALA A 13 -13.66 16.22 -9.02
CA ALA A 13 -12.64 15.53 -8.24
C ALA A 13 -11.53 14.94 -9.13
N LEU A 14 -11.87 14.40 -10.31
CA LEU A 14 -10.88 13.90 -11.27
C LEU A 14 -10.03 15.03 -11.86
N THR A 15 -10.64 16.17 -12.16
CA THR A 15 -9.95 17.38 -12.62
C THR A 15 -8.96 17.90 -11.57
N VAL A 16 -9.39 18.01 -10.31
CA VAL A 16 -8.53 18.43 -9.20
C VAL A 16 -7.36 17.46 -9.02
N ARG A 17 -7.62 16.14 -9.08
CA ARG A 17 -6.56 15.12 -9.00
C ARG A 17 -5.51 15.30 -10.11
N ARG A 18 -5.95 15.54 -11.35
CA ARG A 18 -5.05 15.78 -12.49
C ARG A 18 -4.20 17.03 -12.28
N ALA A 19 -4.77 18.11 -11.73
CA ALA A 19 -4.03 19.33 -11.43
C ALA A 19 -2.99 19.17 -10.32
N ALA A 20 -3.22 18.26 -9.36
CA ALA A 20 -2.31 18.05 -8.22
C ALA A 20 -0.98 17.37 -8.56
N GLY A 21 -0.74 17.00 -9.82
CA GLY A 21 0.53 16.41 -10.25
C GLY A 21 1.76 17.28 -9.97
N ALA A 22 1.60 18.61 -9.88
CA ALA A 22 2.67 19.54 -9.53
C ALA A 22 2.86 19.72 -8.01
N GLY A 23 1.94 19.21 -7.18
CA GLY A 23 1.94 19.34 -5.73
C GLY A 23 2.76 18.26 -5.02
N GLY A 24 2.90 18.42 -3.70
CA GLY A 24 3.58 17.45 -2.83
C GLY A 24 2.79 16.15 -2.69
N ASP A 25 3.46 15.07 -2.25
CA ASP A 25 2.86 13.73 -2.16
C ASP A 25 1.64 13.69 -1.22
N ALA A 26 1.69 14.39 -0.09
CA ALA A 26 0.56 14.47 0.84
C ALA A 26 -0.68 15.14 0.22
N GLU A 27 -0.49 16.28 -0.47
CA GLU A 27 -1.56 17.01 -1.16
C GLU A 27 -2.14 16.17 -2.31
N PHE A 28 -1.27 15.50 -3.07
CA PHE A 28 -1.69 14.56 -4.12
C PHE A 28 -2.52 13.40 -3.55
N VAL A 29 -2.12 12.84 -2.40
CA VAL A 29 -2.90 11.78 -1.75
C VAL A 29 -4.23 12.30 -1.23
N ASP A 30 -4.30 13.53 -0.71
CA ASP A 30 -5.55 14.15 -0.26
C ASP A 30 -6.59 14.24 -1.39
N VAL A 31 -6.17 14.67 -2.58
CA VAL A 31 -7.08 14.73 -3.74
C VAL A 31 -7.46 13.35 -4.26
N VAL A 32 -6.59 12.33 -4.13
CA VAL A 32 -6.92 10.93 -4.44
C VAL A 32 -7.98 10.39 -3.47
N ILE A 33 -7.86 10.67 -2.17
CA ILE A 33 -8.86 10.30 -1.17
C ILE A 33 -10.20 11.01 -1.45
N ALA A 34 -10.17 12.28 -1.84
CA ALA A 34 -11.37 13.03 -2.21
C ALA A 34 -12.10 12.40 -3.41
N LEU A 35 -11.38 12.01 -4.47
CA LEU A 35 -11.97 11.31 -5.61
C LEU A 35 -12.61 9.98 -5.20
N ARG A 36 -11.94 9.18 -4.35
CA ARG A 36 -12.48 7.92 -3.86
C ARG A 36 -13.73 8.12 -3.00
N ARG A 37 -13.75 9.17 -2.18
CA ARG A 37 -14.95 9.56 -1.42
C ARG A 37 -16.10 9.92 -2.35
N ALA A 38 -15.86 10.64 -3.44
CA ALA A 38 -16.89 10.96 -4.44
C ALA A 38 -17.48 9.69 -5.08
N VAL A 39 -16.65 8.71 -5.44
CA VAL A 39 -17.12 7.40 -5.94
C VAL A 39 -17.96 6.67 -4.88
N VAL A 40 -17.56 6.71 -3.62
CA VAL A 40 -18.30 6.09 -2.51
C VAL A 40 -19.67 6.75 -2.28
N VAL A 41 -19.74 8.09 -2.39
CA VAL A 41 -21.00 8.84 -2.27
C VAL A 41 -21.94 8.51 -3.43
N ALA A 42 -21.42 8.44 -4.66
CA ALA A 42 -22.19 8.09 -5.86
C ALA A 42 -22.77 6.66 -5.82
N ALA A 43 -22.22 5.77 -4.97
CA ALA A 43 -22.83 4.46 -4.74
C ALA A 43 -24.19 4.52 -4.02
N HIS A 44 -24.59 5.70 -3.50
CA HIS A 44 -25.85 5.97 -2.81
C HIS A 44 -26.17 4.95 -1.70
N ASN A 45 -25.14 4.44 -1.04
CA ASN A 45 -25.26 3.58 0.12
C ASN A 45 -24.90 4.39 1.37
N PRO A 46 -25.86 4.68 2.28
CA PRO A 46 -25.62 5.58 3.41
C PRO A 46 -24.56 5.07 4.40
N VAL A 47 -24.24 3.77 4.40
CA VAL A 47 -23.22 3.20 5.29
C VAL A 47 -21.80 3.42 4.77
N LEU A 48 -21.61 3.46 3.44
CA LEU A 48 -20.27 3.49 2.85
C LEU A 48 -19.51 4.81 3.11
N PRO A 49 -20.12 6.01 3.06
CA PRO A 49 -19.43 7.26 3.37
C PRO A 49 -18.88 7.32 4.79
N ASP A 50 -19.65 6.84 5.77
CA ASP A 50 -19.24 6.82 7.18
C ASP A 50 -18.12 5.81 7.40
N LEU A 51 -18.29 4.59 6.87
CA LEU A 51 -17.24 3.57 6.92
C LEU A 51 -15.94 4.05 6.24
N PHE A 52 -16.05 4.71 5.08
CA PHE A 52 -14.92 5.33 4.40
C PHE A 52 -14.26 6.40 5.26
N GLY A 53 -15.06 7.24 5.94
CA GLY A 53 -14.56 8.24 6.88
C GLY A 53 -13.69 7.63 7.99
N GLU A 54 -14.11 6.51 8.56
CA GLU A 54 -13.37 5.83 9.64
C GLU A 54 -12.02 5.27 9.19
N PHE A 55 -11.92 4.72 7.97
CA PHE A 55 -10.65 4.15 7.49
C PHE A 55 -9.77 5.15 6.71
N ALA A 56 -10.32 6.23 6.19
CA ALA A 56 -9.61 7.19 5.33
C ALA A 56 -8.31 7.74 5.95
N PRO A 57 -8.21 8.05 7.26
CA PRO A 57 -6.96 8.52 7.85
C PRO A 57 -5.82 7.49 7.76
N ALA A 58 -6.11 6.22 8.04
CA ALA A 58 -5.13 5.15 7.95
C ALA A 58 -4.75 4.87 6.48
N LEU A 59 -5.74 4.89 5.57
CA LEU A 59 -5.48 4.75 4.14
C LEU A 59 -4.62 5.89 3.61
N ARG A 60 -4.90 7.14 4.00
CA ARG A 60 -4.12 8.32 3.63
C ARG A 60 -2.64 8.14 3.99
N GLN A 61 -2.36 7.80 5.25
CA GLN A 61 -0.97 7.60 5.69
C GLN A 61 -0.29 6.49 4.90
N GLY A 62 -0.95 5.34 4.73
CA GLY A 62 -0.39 4.23 3.97
C GLY A 62 -0.09 4.58 2.50
N LEU A 63 -0.93 5.39 1.85
CA LEU A 63 -0.69 5.84 0.48
C LEU A 63 0.49 6.81 0.38
N ILE A 64 0.66 7.72 1.34
CA ILE A 64 1.82 8.61 1.42
C ILE A 64 3.09 7.76 1.54
N ASP A 65 3.12 6.83 2.50
CA ASP A 65 4.25 5.95 2.73
C ASP A 65 4.61 5.15 1.46
N LEU A 66 3.61 4.66 0.71
CA LEU A 66 3.82 3.90 -0.52
C LEU A 66 4.38 4.76 -1.66
N VAL A 67 3.87 5.97 -1.83
CA VAL A 67 4.36 6.92 -2.85
C VAL A 67 5.82 7.25 -2.58
N GLU A 68 6.16 7.53 -1.32
CA GLU A 68 7.52 7.87 -0.90
C GLU A 68 8.47 6.67 -1.01
N LEU A 69 8.07 5.50 -0.49
CA LEU A 69 8.88 4.28 -0.46
C LEU A 69 9.27 3.81 -1.86
N PHE A 70 8.32 3.85 -2.79
CA PHE A 70 8.56 3.40 -4.17
C PHE A 70 8.93 4.52 -5.14
N GLY A 71 8.88 5.79 -4.69
CA GLY A 71 9.09 6.94 -5.55
C GLY A 71 8.13 6.98 -6.75
N LEU A 72 6.87 6.58 -6.54
CA LEU A 72 5.89 6.34 -7.62
C LEU A 72 5.67 7.57 -8.51
N ARG A 73 5.91 8.76 -7.96
CA ARG A 73 5.68 10.05 -8.62
C ARG A 73 6.93 10.71 -9.20
N ARG A 74 8.11 10.06 -9.15
CA ARG A 74 9.36 10.62 -9.70
C ARG A 74 9.33 10.73 -11.23
N GLU A 75 8.82 9.69 -11.89
CA GLU A 75 8.75 9.60 -13.36
C GLU A 75 7.32 9.82 -13.88
N ASP A 76 6.31 9.61 -13.03
CA ASP A 76 4.89 9.78 -13.34
C ASP A 76 4.22 10.62 -12.23
N PRO A 77 4.24 11.97 -12.34
CA PRO A 77 3.66 12.86 -11.34
C PRO A 77 2.15 12.65 -11.11
N HIS A 78 1.46 12.01 -12.07
CA HIS A 78 0.02 11.73 -12.05
C HIS A 78 -0.31 10.27 -11.73
N HIS A 79 0.65 9.55 -11.13
CA HIS A 79 0.60 8.10 -10.87
C HIS A 79 -0.80 7.53 -10.67
N GLY A 80 -1.21 6.60 -11.55
CA GLY A 80 -2.51 5.94 -11.49
C GLY A 80 -3.65 6.68 -12.19
N ASP A 81 -3.38 7.74 -12.97
CA ASP A 81 -4.44 8.51 -13.66
C ASP A 81 -5.34 7.63 -14.54
N ALA A 82 -4.73 6.73 -15.33
CA ALA A 82 -5.48 5.85 -16.23
C ALA A 82 -6.49 4.96 -15.49
N GLY A 83 -6.15 4.44 -14.31
CA GLY A 83 -7.07 3.59 -13.53
C GLY A 83 -8.18 4.38 -12.85
N HIS A 84 -7.87 5.58 -12.32
CA HIS A 84 -8.88 6.47 -11.77
C HIS A 84 -9.83 6.99 -12.85
N ASP A 85 -9.32 7.32 -14.03
CA ASP A 85 -10.13 7.71 -15.19
C ASP A 85 -11.03 6.56 -15.68
N ALA A 86 -10.51 5.34 -15.75
CA ALA A 86 -11.31 4.16 -16.10
C ALA A 86 -12.44 3.91 -15.09
N LEU A 87 -12.17 4.07 -13.79
CA LEU A 87 -13.18 3.97 -12.73
C LEU A 87 -14.27 5.02 -12.90
N VAL A 88 -13.90 6.29 -13.06
CA VAL A 88 -14.87 7.39 -13.24
C VAL A 88 -15.70 7.17 -14.50
N ARG A 89 -15.08 6.80 -15.63
CA ARG A 89 -15.81 6.49 -16.86
C ARG A 89 -16.82 5.36 -16.70
N ALA A 90 -16.46 4.30 -15.96
CA ALA A 90 -17.39 3.20 -15.69
C ALA A 90 -18.58 3.64 -14.83
N VAL A 91 -18.36 4.47 -13.80
CA VAL A 91 -19.44 5.03 -12.97
C VAL A 91 -20.34 5.94 -13.79
N VAL A 92 -19.78 6.81 -14.64
CA VAL A 92 -20.54 7.69 -15.55
C VAL A 92 -21.40 6.86 -16.52
N ALA A 93 -20.91 5.71 -16.97
CA ALA A 93 -21.63 4.81 -17.86
C ALA A 93 -22.68 3.92 -17.12
N ASP A 94 -22.81 4.05 -15.80
CA ASP A 94 -23.61 3.15 -14.93
C ASP A 94 -23.21 1.66 -15.08
N ASP A 95 -21.94 1.40 -15.44
CA ASP A 95 -21.37 0.06 -15.61
C ASP A 95 -20.70 -0.39 -14.31
N ALA A 96 -21.51 -0.95 -13.42
CA ALA A 96 -21.08 -1.42 -12.11
C ALA A 96 -19.99 -2.51 -12.19
N GLU A 97 -20.01 -3.36 -13.21
CA GLU A 97 -18.99 -4.40 -13.36
C GLU A 97 -17.63 -3.81 -13.72
N SER A 98 -17.59 -2.91 -14.69
CA SER A 98 -16.34 -2.25 -15.08
C SER A 98 -15.81 -1.37 -13.95
N ALA A 99 -16.68 -0.71 -13.20
CA ALA A 99 -16.29 0.06 -12.02
C ALA A 99 -15.66 -0.85 -10.95
N GLY A 100 -16.27 -2.01 -10.68
CA GLY A 100 -15.72 -3.00 -9.76
C GLY A 100 -14.34 -3.51 -10.19
N ARG A 101 -14.18 -3.86 -11.48
CA ARG A 101 -12.89 -4.31 -12.04
C ARG A 101 -11.81 -3.22 -11.94
N ALA A 102 -12.14 -1.97 -12.27
CA ALA A 102 -11.20 -0.85 -12.17
C ALA A 102 -10.74 -0.62 -10.73
N ALA A 103 -11.69 -0.59 -9.77
CA ALA A 103 -11.38 -0.44 -8.36
C ALA A 103 -10.51 -1.58 -7.82
N GLN A 104 -10.80 -2.82 -8.22
CA GLN A 104 -10.02 -3.99 -7.82
C GLN A 104 -8.59 -3.95 -8.37
N THR A 105 -8.43 -3.57 -9.64
CA THR A 105 -7.12 -3.44 -10.29
C THR A 105 -6.21 -2.44 -9.55
N GLU A 106 -6.77 -1.28 -9.18
CA GLU A 106 -6.08 -0.28 -8.38
C GLU A 106 -5.64 -0.84 -7.01
N LEU A 107 -6.55 -1.54 -6.31
CA LEU A 107 -6.28 -2.13 -5.00
C LEU A 107 -5.19 -3.20 -5.06
N GLU A 108 -5.18 -4.06 -6.09
CA GLU A 108 -4.24 -5.17 -6.23
C GLU A 108 -2.82 -4.73 -6.64
N SER A 109 -2.70 -3.57 -7.29
CA SER A 109 -1.42 -3.02 -7.75
C SER A 109 -0.43 -2.80 -6.60
N THR A 110 -0.92 -2.35 -5.44
CA THR A 110 -0.11 -1.98 -4.28
C THR A 110 0.46 -3.21 -3.56
N PRO A 111 -0.36 -4.20 -3.13
CA PRO A 111 0.14 -5.45 -2.59
C PRO A 111 1.09 -6.19 -3.55
N ALA A 112 0.85 -6.11 -4.87
CA ALA A 112 1.76 -6.69 -5.86
C ALA A 112 3.14 -6.03 -5.83
N ARG A 113 3.22 -4.68 -5.73
CA ARG A 113 4.48 -3.95 -5.58
C ARG A 113 5.21 -4.32 -4.30
N LEU A 114 4.50 -4.38 -3.17
CA LEU A 114 5.05 -4.78 -1.87
C LEU A 114 5.62 -6.21 -1.92
N ARG A 115 4.87 -7.17 -2.47
CA ARG A 115 5.34 -8.55 -2.64
C ARG A 115 6.58 -8.61 -3.54
N ALA A 116 6.57 -7.90 -4.67
CA ALA A 116 7.71 -7.89 -5.59
C ALA A 116 8.95 -7.24 -4.96
N ALA A 117 8.77 -6.18 -4.17
CA ALA A 117 9.85 -5.55 -3.40
C ALA A 117 10.39 -6.49 -2.31
N TRP A 118 9.51 -7.20 -1.61
CA TRP A 118 9.88 -8.19 -0.61
C TRP A 118 10.76 -9.30 -1.18
N PHE A 119 10.41 -9.87 -2.34
CA PHE A 119 11.21 -10.91 -2.99
C PHE A 119 12.55 -10.39 -3.55
N ARG A 120 12.65 -9.10 -3.91
CA ARG A 120 13.94 -8.48 -4.25
C ARG A 120 14.82 -8.25 -3.02
N TRP A 121 14.20 -8.08 -1.85
CA TRP A 121 14.89 -7.85 -0.59
C TRP A 121 15.16 -9.13 0.21
N THR A 122 14.63 -10.30 -0.20
CA THR A 122 15.15 -11.55 0.37
C THR A 122 16.63 -11.59 0.03
N PRO A 123 17.55 -11.47 1.01
CA PRO A 123 18.93 -11.72 0.72
C PRO A 123 18.94 -13.11 0.11
N ALA A 124 19.58 -13.28 -1.04
CA ALA A 124 19.92 -14.61 -1.51
C ALA A 124 20.52 -15.30 -0.29
N CYS A 125 19.77 -16.22 0.31
CA CYS A 125 20.24 -16.99 1.44
C CYS A 125 21.50 -17.64 0.88
N PRO A 126 22.71 -17.23 1.31
CA PRO A 126 23.92 -17.71 0.67
C PRO A 126 23.86 -19.21 0.88
N SER A 127 23.67 -19.93 -0.21
CA SER A 127 23.24 -21.31 -0.24
C SER A 127 24.32 -22.17 0.39
N ARG A 128 24.29 -22.27 1.72
CA ARG A 128 25.08 -23.11 2.66
C ARG A 128 24.93 -22.55 4.09
N CYS A 129 23.70 -22.38 4.57
CA CYS A 129 23.49 -22.50 6.01
C CYS A 129 23.49 -24.00 6.31
N PRO A 130 24.53 -24.59 6.96
CA PRO A 130 24.48 -26.00 7.30
C PRO A 130 23.28 -26.17 8.22
N ARG A 131 22.28 -26.94 7.78
CA ARG A 131 21.17 -27.35 8.63
C ARG A 131 21.79 -28.01 9.87
N ARG A 132 21.89 -27.28 10.98
CA ARG A 132 22.06 -27.94 12.28
C ARG A 132 20.82 -28.80 12.43
N PRO A 133 20.93 -30.13 12.58
CA PRO A 133 19.75 -30.92 12.88
C PRO A 133 19.22 -30.36 14.20
N VAL A 134 17.99 -29.88 14.18
CA VAL A 134 17.26 -29.61 15.41
C VAL A 134 17.13 -30.97 16.08
N MET A 135 18.02 -31.27 17.03
CA MET A 135 17.75 -32.31 17.99
C MET A 135 16.51 -31.85 18.75
N VAL A 136 15.36 -32.43 18.41
CA VAL A 136 14.19 -32.40 19.27
C VAL A 136 14.61 -33.09 20.56
N ARG A 137 15.06 -32.30 21.53
CA ARG A 137 15.41 -32.79 22.86
C ARG A 137 14.12 -33.22 23.51
N ARG A 138 13.82 -34.53 23.48
CA ARG A 138 12.75 -35.13 24.31
C ARG A 138 12.99 -34.64 25.74
N VAL A 139 12.08 -33.81 26.26
CA VAL A 139 12.10 -33.37 27.66
C VAL A 139 11.84 -34.62 28.50
N ARG A 140 12.90 -35.26 29.01
CA ARG A 140 12.80 -36.05 30.24
C ARG A 140 12.80 -35.05 31.39
N ARG A 141 11.75 -35.06 32.22
CA ARG A 141 11.79 -34.40 33.53
C ARG A 141 12.98 -34.95 34.31
N LYS A 142 13.84 -34.07 34.82
CA LYS A 142 14.73 -34.39 35.94
C LYS A 142 14.90 -33.15 36.81
N ASN A 143 14.80 -33.37 38.11
CA ASN A 143 14.89 -32.39 39.18
C ASN A 143 16.23 -31.64 39.21
N ALA A 144 16.18 -30.49 39.88
CA ALA A 144 17.24 -29.56 40.27
C ALA A 144 18.67 -30.13 40.30
N ASP A 145 19.59 -29.50 39.58
CA ASP A 145 20.62 -28.57 40.08
C ASP A 145 21.56 -28.21 38.91
N GLU A 146 22.34 -27.14 39.05
CA GLU A 146 23.46 -26.68 38.20
C GLU A 146 23.15 -25.69 37.05
N SER A 147 23.51 -24.42 37.29
CA SER A 147 23.97 -23.44 36.29
C SER A 147 25.49 -23.65 36.05
N PRO A 148 26.11 -23.31 34.89
CA PRO A 148 26.41 -21.90 34.57
C PRO A 148 26.58 -21.48 33.07
N THR A 149 26.46 -20.16 32.89
CA THR A 149 27.00 -19.18 31.89
C THR A 149 27.73 -19.59 30.59
N ALA A 150 27.32 -19.01 29.45
CA ALA A 150 28.14 -18.21 28.49
C ALA A 150 27.27 -17.49 27.41
N PRO A 151 27.72 -16.37 26.80
CA PRO A 151 26.85 -15.43 26.09
C PRO A 151 26.61 -15.75 24.60
N ALA A 152 25.44 -15.36 24.10
CA ALA A 152 25.10 -15.41 22.67
C ALA A 152 25.89 -14.34 21.88
N ALA A 153 26.58 -14.75 20.83
CA ALA A 153 27.26 -13.85 19.91
C ALA A 153 26.25 -13.01 19.11
N ARG A 154 26.38 -11.67 19.17
CA ARG A 154 25.65 -10.73 18.31
C ARG A 154 26.30 -10.71 16.92
N CYS A 155 25.47 -10.75 15.87
CA CYS A 155 25.92 -10.46 14.51
C CYS A 155 26.10 -8.94 14.33
N PRO A 156 27.14 -8.46 13.63
CA PRO A 156 27.32 -7.04 13.36
C PRO A 156 26.41 -6.60 12.21
N VAL A 157 25.73 -5.47 12.40
CA VAL A 157 25.00 -4.77 11.34
C VAL A 157 26.00 -3.88 10.62
N HIS A 158 26.29 -4.16 9.35
CA HIS A 158 27.09 -3.27 8.50
C HIS A 158 26.15 -2.32 7.78
N LEU A 159 26.16 -1.03 8.13
CA LEU A 159 25.63 0.03 7.27
C LEU A 159 26.65 0.35 6.17
N PRO A 160 26.21 0.62 4.92
CA PRO A 160 27.10 1.09 3.88
C PRO A 160 27.45 2.57 4.13
N ALA A 161 28.74 2.88 4.09
CA ALA A 161 29.26 4.24 4.13
C ALA A 161 28.87 5.00 2.85
N GLY A 162 28.34 6.22 3.01
CA GLY A 162 28.09 7.13 1.91
C GLY A 162 29.40 7.58 1.25
N GLY A 163 29.47 7.41 -0.07
CA GLY A 163 30.50 8.02 -0.91
C GLY A 163 29.97 9.33 -1.50
N ARG A 164 30.64 10.44 -1.19
CA ARG A 164 30.69 11.63 -2.05
C ARG A 164 32.14 11.89 -2.39
N ALA A 165 32.42 12.11 -3.67
CA ALA A 165 33.59 12.83 -4.15
C ALA A 165 33.28 14.33 -4.15
#